data_AF-A0A315TWS1-F1
#
_entry.id   AF-A0A315TWS1-F1
#
_cell.length_a   1.000
_cell.length_b   1.000
_cell.length_c   1.000
_cell.angle_alpha   90.00
_cell.angle_beta   90.00
_cell.angle_gamma   90.00
#
_symmetry.space_group_name_H-M   'P 1'
#
loop_
_entity.id
_entity.type
_entity.pdbx_description
1 polymer ?
#
loop_
_entity_poly.entity_id
_entity_poly.type
_entity_poly.pdbx_seq_one_letter_code
_entity_poly.pdbx_strand_id
1 'polypeptide(L)'
;MTTGGSGVGIVYPDRAEGVGRYADYKVFVDFWQPLTDHLAEQFRVLRLRGQTKILAIYGEQGSGKTLFSTQLLEDHESLKKTSADTPSSENLWQRIAAGAGSTAEAIREATQGTVSRKVPDDVNWVYAIKKWRGAQSGTSLIAVADNSETEYFLRGLVGDRYPDATRTNDAYLEAAAGNLVKHARREDTADVQGLTGMLLIMLSNDRTFLENFKKKVDAQHKGMMEIMDLPLPTADQKERAVRVNVNRLNDVSYWYCLDKGGDKQRKIVRSRLVDATTFPDTFDAVDQALKFGTETARPGRPGRKNLLTLVCFSQAASIDPANYELTSTCRVEAQHEWAASYSFDSDWGSKCGLSKRAAGLLESEWQLRVVALGEPFVAALLAADPLDANSTNWSVNAFALTSAMLNVIQNPLGQTSRATTRRKYAEDIKTLVDRWLVDVAPARPMLNDFWGRGQGRSGIYEKQLTSILGTYNRSTKGYLNARPDFVVEDFVAAALTSTTSDSTRALTDAIQRKANAMEFTSQSVVTPASIGSYLALKLPNYVQATQEQ
;
A
#
# COMPACT_ATOMS: atom_id res chain seq x y z
N MET A 1 -15.96 10.70 13.68
CA MET A 1 -16.31 11.89 12.90
C MET A 1 -15.57 13.09 13.47
N THR A 2 -14.46 13.46 12.85
CA THR A 2 -13.91 14.82 12.89
C THR A 2 -14.18 15.42 11.51
N THR A 3 -15.28 16.15 11.40
CA THR A 3 -15.45 17.16 10.36
C THR A 3 -14.54 18.32 10.72
N GLY A 4 -13.45 18.52 9.98
CA GLY A 4 -12.48 19.58 10.25
C GLY A 4 -11.64 19.88 9.04
N GLY A 5 -12.08 20.86 8.25
CA GLY A 5 -11.24 21.61 7.32
C GLY A 5 -11.17 21.05 5.90
N SER A 6 -11.76 21.76 4.96
CA SER A 6 -11.25 21.91 3.59
C SER A 6 -9.89 22.60 3.61
N GLY A 7 -8.92 22.02 4.31
CA GLY A 7 -7.54 22.46 4.34
C GLY A 7 -6.80 21.80 3.20
N VAL A 8 -6.19 22.60 2.33
CA VAL A 8 -5.33 22.11 1.26
C VAL A 8 -4.15 21.38 1.91
N GLY A 9 -4.13 20.05 1.87
CA GLY A 9 -3.08 19.24 2.49
C GLY A 9 -3.46 17.76 2.55
N ILE A 10 -2.47 16.90 2.81
CA ILE A 10 -2.69 15.47 3.03
C ILE A 10 -2.99 15.16 4.50
N VAL A 11 -3.76 14.10 4.72
CA VAL A 11 -4.13 13.52 6.00
C VAL A 11 -3.12 12.43 6.36
N TYR A 12 -2.50 12.55 7.53
CA TYR A 12 -1.60 11.56 8.13
C TYR A 12 -1.55 11.74 9.67
N PRO A 13 -1.10 10.73 10.43
CA PRO A 13 -0.89 10.86 11.86
C PRO A 13 0.44 11.58 12.18
N ASP A 14 0.37 12.68 12.95
CA ASP A 14 1.57 13.41 13.39
C ASP A 14 2.43 12.60 14.40
N ARG A 15 1.78 11.69 15.14
CA ARG A 15 2.41 10.88 16.18
C ARG A 15 1.81 9.47 16.24
N ALA A 16 2.57 8.54 16.80
CA ALA A 16 2.18 7.13 16.94
C ALA A 16 0.87 6.94 17.72
N GLU A 17 0.65 7.74 18.76
CA GLU A 17 -0.56 7.71 19.60
C GLU A 17 -1.82 8.13 18.83
N GLY A 18 -1.64 8.84 17.71
CA GLY A 18 -2.72 9.29 16.83
C GLY A 18 -3.18 8.22 15.84
N VAL A 19 -2.38 7.17 15.60
CA VAL A 19 -2.61 6.18 14.52
C VAL A 19 -4.00 5.52 14.63
N GLY A 20 -4.45 5.19 15.84
CA GLY A 20 -5.77 4.58 16.06
C GLY A 20 -6.97 5.44 15.62
N ARG A 21 -6.76 6.73 15.32
CA ARG A 21 -7.80 7.62 14.75
C ARG A 21 -7.96 7.45 13.23
N TYR A 22 -7.05 6.74 12.57
CA TYR A 22 -6.98 6.57 11.13
C TYR A 22 -7.21 5.09 10.77
N ALA A 23 -8.47 4.69 10.63
CA ALA A 23 -8.84 3.29 10.38
C ALA A 23 -8.17 2.67 9.15
N ASP A 24 -7.87 3.49 8.13
CA ASP A 24 -7.24 3.04 6.89
C ASP A 24 -5.70 3.07 6.94
N TYR A 25 -5.06 3.53 8.02
CA TYR A 25 -3.60 3.57 8.12
C TYR A 25 -3.00 2.16 8.23
N LYS A 26 -1.93 1.90 7.48
CA LYS A 26 -1.22 0.61 7.45
C LYS A 26 0.13 0.74 8.16
N VAL A 27 0.34 -0.08 9.19
CA VAL A 27 1.64 -0.25 9.86
C VAL A 27 2.44 -1.32 9.13
N PHE A 28 3.65 -0.97 8.69
CA PHE A 28 4.56 -1.89 8.03
C PHE A 28 5.50 -2.47 9.08
N VAL A 29 5.48 -3.80 9.24
CA VAL A 29 6.28 -4.49 10.27
C VAL A 29 7.56 -5.12 9.71
N ASP A 30 7.71 -5.19 8.38
CA ASP A 30 8.79 -5.92 7.71
C ASP A 30 10.19 -5.43 8.10
N PHE A 31 10.38 -4.12 8.25
CA PHE A 31 11.70 -3.57 8.60
C PHE A 31 12.09 -3.83 10.06
N TRP A 32 11.15 -4.23 10.92
CA TRP A 32 11.45 -4.66 12.29
C TRP A 32 11.87 -6.13 12.38
N GLN A 33 12.00 -6.85 11.26
CA GLN A 33 12.34 -8.27 11.24
C GLN A 33 13.54 -8.63 12.15
N PRO A 34 14.68 -7.91 12.12
CA PRO A 34 15.82 -8.24 12.99
C PRO A 34 15.49 -8.16 14.48
N LEU A 35 14.64 -7.21 14.87
CA LEU A 35 14.20 -7.04 16.24
C LEU A 35 13.17 -8.11 16.63
N THR A 36 12.24 -8.46 15.73
CA THR A 36 11.24 -9.50 16.00
C THR A 36 11.86 -10.89 16.09
N ASP A 37 12.88 -11.19 15.28
CA ASP A 37 13.63 -12.45 15.36
C ASP A 37 14.33 -12.58 16.71
N HIS A 38 14.94 -11.50 17.18
CA HIS A 38 15.58 -11.49 18.49
C HIS A 38 14.56 -11.62 19.63
N LEU A 39 13.44 -10.90 19.55
CA LEU A 39 12.34 -11.02 20.52
C LEU A 39 11.76 -12.42 20.54
N ALA A 40 11.63 -13.09 19.39
CA ALA A 40 11.16 -14.47 19.30
C ALA A 40 12.08 -15.42 20.08
N GLU A 41 13.40 -15.25 19.97
CA GLU A 41 14.36 -16.06 20.73
C GLU A 41 14.28 -15.81 22.24
N GLN A 42 14.21 -14.55 22.67
CA GLN A 42 14.05 -14.22 24.09
C GLN A 42 12.71 -14.72 24.65
N PHE A 43 11.64 -14.61 23.85
CA PHE A 43 10.32 -15.10 24.20
C PHE A 43 10.27 -16.63 24.29
N ARG A 44 10.99 -17.34 23.42
CA ARG A 44 11.13 -18.81 23.50
C ARG A 44 11.83 -19.24 24.79
N VAL A 45 12.91 -18.55 25.18
CA VAL A 45 13.59 -18.78 26.46
C VAL A 45 12.64 -18.55 27.64
N LEU A 46 11.85 -17.48 27.59
CA LEU A 46 10.82 -17.20 28.59
C LEU A 46 9.80 -18.34 28.68
N ARG A 47 9.20 -18.76 27.57
CA ARG A 47 8.17 -19.82 27.57
C ARG A 47 8.68 -21.17 28.04
N LEU A 48 9.88 -21.56 27.61
CA LEU A 48 10.43 -22.89 27.91
C LEU A 48 11.06 -22.99 29.29
N ARG A 49 11.66 -21.89 29.79
CA ARG A 49 12.46 -21.91 31.04
C ARG A 49 11.87 -21.06 32.16
N GLY A 50 10.83 -20.28 31.89
CA GLY A 50 10.28 -19.31 32.85
C GLY A 50 11.26 -18.20 33.25
N GLN A 51 12.33 -18.00 32.46
CA GLN A 51 13.38 -17.04 32.79
C GLN A 51 12.95 -15.63 32.39
N THR A 52 13.14 -14.68 33.30
CA THR A 52 12.92 -13.26 32.99
C THR A 52 14.03 -12.72 32.10
N LYS A 53 13.64 -11.97 31.08
CA LYS A 53 14.53 -11.31 30.12
C LYS A 53 14.14 -9.85 29.98
N ILE A 54 15.13 -9.00 29.75
CA ILE A 54 14.95 -7.57 29.54
C ILE A 54 15.55 -7.24 28.17
N LEU A 55 14.72 -6.71 27.28
CA LEU A 55 15.18 -6.15 26.01
C LEU A 55 15.01 -4.65 26.06
N ALA A 56 16.11 -3.91 26.07
CA ALA A 56 16.10 -2.48 25.90
C ALA A 56 16.26 -2.12 24.42
N ILE A 57 15.34 -1.31 23.93
CA ILE A 57 15.30 -0.84 22.55
C ILE A 57 15.63 0.65 22.57
N TYR A 58 16.78 0.99 22.01
CA TYR A 58 17.17 2.37 21.75
C TYR A 58 16.59 2.84 20.43
N GLY A 59 16.20 4.11 20.36
CA GLY A 59 15.96 4.78 19.09
C GLY A 59 15.76 6.27 19.31
N GLU A 60 16.15 7.09 18.34
CA GLU A 60 15.95 8.54 18.42
C GLU A 60 14.46 8.91 18.55
N GLN A 61 14.17 10.15 18.93
CA GLN A 61 12.81 10.66 18.91
C GLN A 61 12.24 10.56 17.48
N GLY A 62 11.00 10.06 17.33
CA GLY A 62 10.37 9.90 16.02
C GLY A 62 10.73 8.63 15.24
N SER A 63 11.62 7.77 15.76
CA SER A 63 12.00 6.49 15.14
C SER A 63 10.90 5.41 15.13
N GLY A 64 9.77 5.63 15.80
CA GLY A 64 8.64 4.69 15.83
C GLY A 64 8.61 3.70 17.00
N LYS A 65 9.38 3.91 18.08
CA LYS A 65 9.36 3.06 19.29
C LYS A 65 7.95 2.84 19.88
N THR A 66 7.19 3.91 20.04
CA THR A 66 5.82 3.86 20.57
C THR A 66 4.88 3.17 19.58
N LEU A 67 5.09 3.33 18.26
CA LEU A 67 4.31 2.61 17.24
C LEU A 67 4.58 1.11 17.30
N PHE A 68 5.85 0.71 17.39
CA PHE A 68 6.26 -0.69 17.52
C PHE A 68 5.57 -1.37 18.72
N SER A 69 5.63 -0.76 19.90
CA SER A 69 5.03 -1.36 21.09
C SER A 69 3.51 -1.34 21.07
N THR A 70 2.89 -0.29 20.55
CA THR A 70 1.43 -0.23 20.39
C THR A 70 0.95 -1.33 19.45
N GLN A 71 1.59 -1.47 18.30
CA GLN A 71 1.29 -2.54 17.33
C GLN A 71 1.46 -3.93 17.95
N LEU A 72 2.53 -4.16 18.71
CA LEU A 72 2.78 -5.44 19.38
C LEU A 72 1.64 -5.81 20.35
N LEU A 73 1.21 -4.85 21.17
CA LEU A 73 0.15 -5.07 22.16
C LEU A 73 -1.21 -5.25 21.49
N GLU A 74 -1.51 -4.43 20.47
CA GLU A 74 -2.76 -4.52 19.70
C GLU A 74 -2.87 -5.85 18.94
N ASP A 75 -1.78 -6.29 18.29
CA ASP A 75 -1.74 -7.55 17.56
C ASP A 75 -1.95 -8.77 18.47
N HIS A 76 -1.34 -8.75 19.67
CA HIS A 76 -1.55 -9.79 20.67
C HIS A 76 -3.01 -9.82 21.16
N GLU A 77 -3.57 -8.66 21.52
CA GLU A 77 -4.95 -8.57 22.02
C GLU A 77 -5.98 -8.91 20.94
N SER A 78 -5.74 -8.51 19.69
CA SER A 78 -6.58 -8.85 18.54
C SER A 78 -6.67 -10.36 18.34
N LEU A 79 -5.53 -11.06 18.40
CA LEU A 79 -5.46 -12.51 18.24
C LEU A 79 -6.08 -13.27 19.42
N LYS A 80 -5.94 -12.74 20.63
CA LYS A 80 -6.58 -13.31 21.82
C LYS A 80 -8.11 -13.28 21.72
N LYS A 81 -8.69 -12.26 21.09
CA LYS A 81 -10.14 -12.12 20.88
C LYS A 81 -10.67 -12.95 19.72
N THR A 82 -9.92 -13.03 18.63
CA THR A 82 -10.41 -13.62 17.37
C THR A 82 -9.97 -15.07 17.14
N SER A 83 -9.01 -15.59 17.93
CA SER A 83 -8.43 -16.93 17.75
C SER A 83 -8.05 -17.20 16.28
N ALA A 84 -7.21 -16.35 15.69
CA ALA A 84 -6.94 -16.45 14.26
C ALA A 84 -6.32 -17.80 13.89
N ASP A 85 -6.95 -18.48 12.92
CA ASP A 85 -6.51 -19.77 12.38
C ASP A 85 -5.46 -19.63 11.26
N THR A 86 -5.21 -18.42 10.77
CA THR A 86 -4.30 -18.20 9.63
C THR A 86 -3.10 -17.33 10.01
N PRO A 87 -1.87 -17.85 9.84
CA PRO A 87 -0.65 -17.06 9.96
C PRO A 87 -0.67 -15.86 8.99
N SER A 88 -0.35 -14.68 9.50
CA SER A 88 -0.22 -13.43 8.78
C SER A 88 1.17 -12.87 9.02
N SER A 89 1.90 -12.62 7.94
CA SER A 89 3.19 -11.93 8.02
C SER A 89 3.00 -10.48 8.51
N GLU A 90 1.84 -9.85 8.33
CA GLU A 90 1.64 -8.45 8.74
C GLU A 90 1.40 -8.30 10.26
N ASN A 91 1.18 -9.39 10.99
CA ASN A 91 0.97 -9.34 12.44
C ASN A 91 2.28 -9.48 13.21
N LEU A 92 2.63 -8.46 14.00
CA LEU A 92 3.88 -8.35 14.74
C LEU A 92 3.98 -9.42 15.84
N TRP A 93 2.88 -9.70 16.53
CA TRP A 93 2.83 -10.72 17.58
C TRP A 93 3.13 -12.11 17.02
N GLN A 94 2.55 -12.47 15.87
CA GLN A 94 2.79 -13.80 15.27
C GLN A 94 4.25 -14.04 14.90
N ARG A 95 4.97 -12.98 14.48
CA ARG A 95 6.43 -13.07 14.21
C ARG A 95 7.22 -13.43 15.46
N ILE A 96 6.81 -12.93 16.63
CA ILE A 96 7.47 -13.20 17.92
C ILE A 96 7.02 -14.53 18.51
N ALA A 97 5.71 -14.82 18.45
CA ALA A 97 5.08 -15.93 19.14
C ALA A 97 5.56 -17.30 18.65
N ALA A 98 5.87 -17.42 17.36
CA ALA A 98 6.16 -18.70 16.72
C ALA A 98 7.50 -18.75 15.94
N GLY A 99 8.18 -17.61 15.73
CA GLY A 99 9.48 -17.56 15.06
C GLY A 99 9.42 -17.95 13.57
N ALA A 100 10.53 -18.46 13.03
CA ALA A 100 10.61 -18.91 11.63
C ALA A 100 10.05 -20.35 11.47
N GLY A 101 8.90 -20.51 10.81
CA GLY A 101 8.30 -21.83 10.49
C GLY A 101 6.97 -22.16 11.18
N SER A 102 6.21 -21.13 11.57
CA SER A 102 5.04 -21.18 12.45
C SER A 102 3.83 -21.99 11.94
N THR A 103 3.28 -22.85 12.81
CA THR A 103 1.92 -23.41 12.64
C THR A 103 0.87 -22.56 13.38
N ALA A 104 -0.38 -22.62 12.95
CA ALA A 104 -1.49 -21.90 13.60
C ALA A 104 -1.67 -22.34 15.08
N GLU A 105 -1.40 -23.61 15.38
CA GLU A 105 -1.47 -24.17 16.74
C GLU A 105 -0.42 -23.54 17.65
N ALA A 106 0.84 -23.44 17.19
CA ALA A 106 1.93 -22.86 17.99
C ALA A 106 1.66 -21.38 18.32
N ILE A 107 1.15 -20.62 17.36
CA ILE A 107 0.73 -19.23 17.56
C ILE A 107 -0.40 -19.15 18.59
N ARG A 108 -1.41 -20.00 18.48
CA ARG A 108 -2.55 -20.03 19.41
C ARG A 108 -2.10 -20.34 20.83
N GLU A 109 -1.28 -21.38 21.00
CA GLU A 109 -0.75 -21.78 22.31
C GLU A 109 0.08 -20.67 22.95
N ALA A 110 0.98 -20.04 22.16
CA ALA A 110 1.77 -18.90 22.60
C ALA A 110 0.90 -17.71 23.04
N THR A 111 -0.13 -17.40 22.24
CA THR A 111 -1.05 -16.28 22.50
C THR A 111 -1.89 -16.51 23.76
N GLN A 112 -2.45 -17.71 23.93
CA GLN A 112 -3.28 -18.02 25.10
C GLN A 112 -2.44 -18.15 26.39
N GLY A 113 -1.21 -18.66 26.28
CA GLY A 113 -0.27 -18.76 27.39
C GLY A 113 0.42 -17.45 27.76
N THR A 114 0.10 -16.34 27.08
CA THR A 114 0.75 -15.04 27.29
C THR A 114 -0.27 -13.95 27.64
N VAL A 115 0.20 -13.01 28.44
CA VAL A 115 -0.50 -11.78 28.75
C VAL A 115 0.46 -10.61 28.48
N SER A 116 -0.03 -9.56 27.82
CA SER A 116 0.78 -8.40 27.46
C SER A 116 0.23 -7.13 28.07
N ARG A 117 1.09 -6.21 28.53
CA ARG A 117 0.65 -4.96 29.14
C ARG A 117 1.66 -3.83 28.99
N LYS A 118 1.17 -2.62 28.74
CA LYS A 118 1.96 -1.39 28.88
C LYS A 118 2.16 -1.07 30.37
N VAL A 119 3.40 -0.82 30.76
CA VAL A 119 3.77 -0.36 32.10
C VAL A 119 3.19 1.06 32.27
N PRO A 120 2.47 1.33 33.37
CA PRO A 120 1.96 2.67 33.63
C PRO A 120 3.13 3.63 33.89
N ASP A 121 3.01 4.86 33.41
CA ASP A 121 3.94 5.97 33.70
C ASP A 121 3.65 6.50 35.12
N ASP A 122 3.95 5.67 36.12
CA ASP A 122 3.69 5.91 37.54
C ASP A 122 4.84 5.31 38.37
N VAL A 123 5.24 5.99 39.45
CA VAL A 123 6.25 5.50 40.40
C VAL A 123 5.82 4.21 41.12
N ASN A 124 4.57 3.78 41.02
CA ASN A 124 4.07 2.52 41.57
C ASN A 124 3.95 1.42 40.51
N TRP A 125 4.56 1.58 39.34
CA TRP A 125 4.38 0.65 38.22
C TRP A 125 4.75 -0.79 38.57
N VAL A 126 5.80 -1.01 39.36
CA VAL A 126 6.22 -2.35 39.79
C VAL A 126 5.11 -3.04 40.56
N TYR A 127 4.51 -2.35 41.53
CA TYR A 127 3.38 -2.87 42.29
C TYR A 127 2.17 -3.16 41.38
N ALA A 128 1.85 -2.25 40.46
CA ALA A 128 0.74 -2.42 39.53
C ALA A 128 0.91 -3.66 38.64
N ILE A 129 2.11 -3.90 38.12
CA ILE A 129 2.42 -5.06 37.28
C ILE A 129 2.40 -6.35 38.11
N LYS A 130 2.98 -6.36 39.31
CA LYS A 130 2.94 -7.54 40.22
C LYS A 130 1.51 -7.93 40.58
N LYS A 131 0.70 -6.96 41.01
CA LYS A 131 -0.72 -7.16 41.35
C LYS A 131 -1.49 -7.75 40.18
N TRP A 132 -1.27 -7.21 38.98
CA TRP A 132 -1.93 -7.72 37.78
C TRP A 132 -1.45 -9.13 37.41
N ARG A 133 -0.14 -9.40 37.51
CA ARG A 133 0.43 -10.73 37.28
C ARG A 133 -0.13 -11.77 38.25
N GLY A 134 -0.32 -11.42 39.51
CA GLY A 134 -0.92 -12.30 40.52
C GLY A 134 -2.30 -12.82 40.10
N ALA A 135 -3.06 -12.04 39.31
CA ALA A 135 -4.35 -12.46 38.75
C ALA A 135 -4.24 -13.34 37.48
N GLN A 136 -3.04 -13.53 36.93
CA GLN A 136 -2.77 -14.23 35.66
C GLN A 136 -1.81 -15.42 35.87
N SER A 137 -1.94 -16.14 36.99
CA SER A 137 -1.01 -17.22 37.37
C SER A 137 -0.84 -18.27 36.25
N GLY A 138 0.41 -18.68 35.99
CA GLY A 138 0.72 -19.70 34.98
C GLY A 138 0.93 -19.17 33.56
N THR A 139 0.80 -17.85 33.34
CA THR A 139 1.05 -17.22 32.03
C THR A 139 2.40 -16.52 31.98
N SER A 140 2.96 -16.44 30.77
CA SER A 140 4.11 -15.57 30.46
C SER A 140 3.64 -14.13 30.35
N LEU A 141 4.46 -13.18 30.85
CA LEU A 141 4.15 -11.75 30.82
C LEU A 141 5.07 -11.02 29.85
N ILE A 142 4.49 -10.21 28.97
CA ILE A 142 5.22 -9.21 28.17
C ILE A 142 4.85 -7.83 28.68
N ALA A 143 5.80 -7.14 29.29
CA ALA A 143 5.61 -5.79 29.83
C ALA A 143 6.38 -4.79 28.98
N VAL A 144 5.74 -3.70 28.56
CA VAL A 144 6.40 -2.63 27.78
C VAL A 144 6.50 -1.36 28.63
N ALA A 145 7.73 -0.96 28.96
CA ALA A 145 8.05 0.32 29.59
C ALA A 145 8.47 1.34 28.53
N ASP A 146 7.65 2.36 28.31
CA ASP A 146 7.89 3.41 27.32
C ASP A 146 8.59 4.62 27.97
N ASN A 147 9.51 5.28 27.29
CA ASN A 147 10.35 6.36 27.86
C ASN A 147 11.02 5.98 29.20
N SER A 148 11.62 4.80 29.27
CA SER A 148 12.22 4.23 30.49
C SER A 148 13.37 5.04 31.08
N GLU A 149 13.93 5.99 30.33
CA GLU A 149 14.93 6.96 30.79
C GLU A 149 14.37 8.03 31.73
N THR A 150 13.05 8.13 31.83
CA THR A 150 12.37 9.09 32.70
C THR A 150 12.27 8.57 34.13
N GLU A 151 11.88 9.46 35.04
CA GLU A 151 11.99 9.23 36.47
C GLU A 151 11.07 8.11 36.99
N TYR A 152 9.89 7.92 36.39
CA TYR A 152 8.91 6.92 36.84
C TYR A 152 9.52 5.51 36.89
N PHE A 153 10.37 5.17 35.91
CA PHE A 153 10.90 3.83 35.76
C PHE A 153 11.84 3.49 36.92
N LEU A 154 12.84 4.33 37.16
CA LEU A 154 13.81 4.14 38.25
C LEU A 154 13.15 4.29 39.62
N ARG A 155 12.29 5.31 39.81
CA ARG A 155 11.59 5.50 41.08
C ARG A 155 10.70 4.32 41.41
N GLY A 156 10.06 3.70 40.42
CA GLY A 156 9.26 2.50 40.67
C GLY A 156 10.04 1.28 41.11
N LEU A 157 11.34 1.22 40.85
CA LEU A 157 12.20 0.14 41.32
C LEU A 157 12.74 0.36 42.73
N VAL A 158 12.90 1.61 43.16
CA VAL A 158 13.54 1.95 44.46
C VAL A 158 12.59 2.56 45.49
N GLY A 159 11.40 3.01 45.07
CA GLY A 159 10.44 3.76 45.88
C GLY A 159 11.00 5.10 46.36
N ASP A 160 10.50 5.55 47.53
CA ASP A 160 10.87 6.83 48.13
C ASP A 160 12.25 6.83 48.82
N ARG A 161 13.06 5.77 48.66
CA ARG A 161 14.39 5.67 49.32
C ARG A 161 15.39 6.72 48.83
N TYR A 162 15.13 7.34 47.67
CA TYR A 162 16.02 8.31 47.05
C TYR A 162 15.22 9.48 46.44
N PRO A 163 14.62 10.37 47.27
CA PRO A 163 13.69 11.40 46.79
C PRO A 163 14.35 12.46 45.88
N ASP A 164 15.67 12.67 46.02
CA ASP A 164 16.45 13.69 45.30
C ASP A 164 17.43 13.10 44.27
N ALA A 165 17.42 11.78 44.04
CA ALA A 165 18.38 11.16 43.14
C ALA A 165 17.95 11.29 41.67
N THR A 166 18.89 11.70 40.84
CA THR A 166 18.72 11.77 39.38
C THR A 166 19.21 10.48 38.71
N ARG A 167 18.80 10.25 37.46
CA ARG A 167 19.23 9.10 36.64
C ARG A 167 20.73 9.04 36.33
N THR A 168 21.51 10.06 36.70
CA THR A 168 22.97 10.08 36.58
C THR A 168 23.67 9.69 37.89
N ASN A 169 22.93 9.53 38.98
CA ASN A 169 23.47 9.09 40.26
C ASN A 169 23.75 7.57 40.20
N ASP A 170 25.03 7.21 40.35
CA ASP A 170 25.49 5.83 40.19
C ASP A 170 24.90 4.88 41.25
N ALA A 171 24.79 5.33 42.50
CA ALA A 171 24.19 4.56 43.60
C ALA A 171 22.69 4.34 43.38
N TYR A 172 22.01 5.31 42.80
CA TYR A 172 20.59 5.23 42.46
C TYR A 172 20.33 4.21 41.34
N LEU A 173 21.11 4.28 40.26
CA LEU A 173 21.05 3.30 39.16
C LEU A 173 21.37 1.89 39.65
N GLU A 174 22.37 1.75 40.53
CA GLU A 174 22.77 0.48 41.10
C GLU A 174 21.68 -0.13 41.99
N ALA A 175 21.06 0.69 42.85
CA ALA A 175 19.92 0.25 43.66
C ALA A 175 18.73 -0.17 42.79
N ALA A 176 18.40 0.62 41.76
CA ALA A 176 17.31 0.30 40.82
C ALA A 176 17.58 -1.00 40.05
N ALA A 177 18.79 -1.18 39.52
CA ALA A 177 19.19 -2.40 38.83
C ALA A 177 19.16 -3.63 39.76
N GLY A 178 19.66 -3.48 40.99
CA GLY A 178 19.62 -4.52 42.01
C GLY A 178 18.18 -4.95 42.35
N ASN A 179 17.27 -3.98 42.53
CA ASN A 179 15.86 -4.28 42.80
C ASN A 179 15.15 -4.91 41.59
N LEU A 180 15.48 -4.48 40.36
CA LEU A 180 14.96 -5.12 39.15
C LEU A 180 15.35 -6.60 39.08
N VAL A 181 16.63 -6.92 39.33
CA VAL A 181 17.12 -8.31 39.36
C VAL A 181 16.45 -9.11 40.47
N LYS A 182 16.31 -8.55 41.67
CA LYS A 182 15.60 -9.20 42.79
C LYS A 182 14.16 -9.54 42.43
N HIS A 183 13.44 -8.59 41.82
CA HIS A 183 12.06 -8.81 41.36
C HIS A 183 11.98 -9.83 40.23
N ALA A 184 12.94 -9.85 39.32
CA ALA A 184 13.02 -10.82 38.23
C ALA A 184 13.29 -12.25 38.71
N ARG A 185 14.10 -12.42 39.77
CA ARG A 185 14.55 -13.73 40.28
C ARG A 185 13.72 -14.30 41.44
N ARG A 186 12.77 -13.53 41.98
CA ARG A 186 11.99 -13.91 43.17
C ARG A 186 12.86 -14.14 44.41
N GLU A 187 13.92 -13.35 44.55
CA GLU A 187 14.81 -13.42 45.72
C GLU A 187 14.15 -12.85 46.99
N ASP A 188 13.03 -12.15 46.84
CA ASP A 188 12.22 -11.67 47.96
C ASP A 188 11.21 -12.77 48.38
N THR A 189 11.55 -13.53 49.41
CA THR A 189 10.80 -14.71 49.88
C THR A 189 9.42 -14.39 50.45
N ALA A 190 9.15 -13.12 50.78
CA ALA A 190 7.83 -12.65 51.21
C ALA A 190 6.90 -12.30 50.03
N ASP A 191 7.45 -12.14 48.81
CA ASP A 191 6.70 -11.65 47.65
C ASP A 191 6.24 -12.81 46.77
N VAL A 192 5.04 -13.32 47.09
CA VAL A 192 4.38 -14.40 46.33
C VAL A 192 4.09 -13.94 44.88
N GLN A 193 4.15 -12.64 44.57
CA GLN A 193 3.82 -12.03 43.28
C GLN A 193 5.05 -11.44 42.54
N GLY A 194 6.19 -12.14 42.53
CA GLY A 194 7.41 -11.71 41.81
C GLY A 194 7.24 -11.54 40.28
N LEU A 195 8.22 -10.88 39.64
CA LEU A 195 8.23 -10.63 38.19
C LEU A 195 8.95 -11.75 37.39
N THR A 196 9.08 -12.93 37.96
CA THR A 196 9.75 -14.09 37.33
C THR A 196 8.96 -14.68 36.18
N GLY A 197 9.58 -14.87 35.02
CA GLY A 197 8.88 -15.26 33.80
C GLY A 197 8.24 -14.06 33.11
N MET A 198 8.98 -12.95 33.03
CA MET A 198 8.58 -11.74 32.30
C MET A 198 9.57 -11.45 31.17
N LEU A 199 9.08 -11.00 30.03
CA LEU A 199 9.87 -10.28 29.04
C LEU A 199 9.55 -8.79 29.22
N LEU A 200 10.50 -8.03 29.76
CA LEU A 200 10.40 -6.57 29.89
C LEU A 200 11.03 -5.92 28.67
N ILE A 201 10.22 -5.22 27.90
CA ILE A 201 10.67 -4.39 26.78
C ILE A 201 10.79 -2.95 27.29
N MET A 202 12.01 -2.42 27.33
CA MET A 202 12.28 -1.04 27.71
C MET A 202 12.51 -0.20 26.46
N LEU A 203 11.77 0.88 26.27
CA LEU A 203 11.99 1.81 25.17
C LEU A 203 12.68 3.06 25.72
N SER A 204 13.72 3.54 25.05
CA SER A 204 14.44 4.75 25.46
C SER A 204 14.99 5.53 24.27
N ASN A 205 15.05 6.85 24.42
CA ASN A 205 15.78 7.76 23.53
C ASN A 205 17.22 8.06 24.01
N ASP A 206 17.62 7.57 25.18
CA ASP A 206 18.89 7.83 25.82
C ASP A 206 19.72 6.53 25.87
N ARG A 207 20.65 6.40 24.92
CA ARG A 207 21.56 5.24 24.81
C ARG A 207 22.50 5.15 26.01
N THR A 208 23.00 6.28 26.48
CA THR A 208 23.92 6.36 27.62
C THR A 208 23.26 5.82 28.89
N PHE A 209 22.00 6.20 29.13
CA PHE A 209 21.20 5.66 30.21
C PHE A 209 21.08 4.13 30.10
N LEU A 210 20.68 3.59 28.94
CA LEU A 210 20.51 2.15 28.75
C LEU A 210 21.82 1.39 28.98
N GLU A 211 22.94 1.87 28.44
CA GLU A 211 24.25 1.24 28.60
C GLU A 211 24.73 1.24 30.06
N ASN A 212 24.54 2.35 30.77
CA ASN A 212 24.89 2.44 32.18
C ASN A 212 24.00 1.54 33.05
N PHE A 213 22.69 1.55 32.80
CA PHE A 213 21.76 0.69 33.51
C PHE A 213 22.05 -0.79 33.24
N LYS A 214 22.33 -1.17 31.99
CA LYS A 214 22.75 -2.53 31.62
C LYS A 214 24.02 -2.97 32.35
N LYS A 215 25.05 -2.12 32.45
CA LYS A 215 26.26 -2.45 33.21
C LYS A 215 25.95 -2.78 34.67
N LYS A 216 25.04 -2.02 35.30
CA LYS A 216 24.59 -2.26 36.68
C LYS A 216 23.77 -3.55 36.79
N VAL A 217 22.90 -3.84 35.82
CA VAL A 217 22.16 -5.11 35.77
C VAL A 217 23.11 -6.30 35.57
N ASP A 218 24.09 -6.20 34.67
CA ASP A 218 25.04 -7.28 34.39
C ASP A 218 25.98 -7.58 35.57
N ALA A 219 26.29 -6.56 36.39
CA ALA A 219 27.05 -6.75 37.63
C ALA A 219 26.29 -7.63 38.64
N GLN A 220 24.96 -7.59 38.62
CA GLN A 220 24.10 -8.40 39.49
C GLN A 220 23.72 -9.73 38.83
N HIS A 221 23.42 -9.72 37.53
CA HIS A 221 23.06 -10.89 36.74
C HIS A 221 23.38 -10.71 35.24
N LYS A 222 24.56 -11.20 34.84
CA LYS A 222 25.05 -11.15 33.47
C LYS A 222 24.04 -11.76 32.48
N GLY A 223 23.74 -11.04 31.40
CA GLY A 223 22.91 -11.55 30.30
C GLY A 223 21.40 -11.58 30.58
N MET A 224 20.94 -10.90 31.64
CA MET A 224 19.50 -10.65 31.85
C MET A 224 18.97 -9.56 30.92
N MET A 225 19.79 -8.52 30.67
CA MET A 225 19.44 -7.37 29.85
C MET A 225 20.28 -7.31 28.59
N GLU A 226 19.62 -7.07 27.45
CA GLU A 226 20.25 -6.82 26.16
C GLU A 226 19.79 -5.47 25.61
N ILE A 227 20.64 -4.82 24.80
CA ILE A 227 20.30 -3.56 24.15
C ILE A 227 20.31 -3.80 22.64
N MET A 228 19.25 -3.35 21.98
CA MET A 228 19.16 -3.31 20.53
C MET A 228 18.77 -1.92 20.06
N ASP A 229 19.28 -1.54 18.90
CA ASP A 229 18.79 -0.35 18.20
C ASP A 229 17.50 -0.72 17.46
N LEU A 230 16.49 0.15 17.51
CA LEU A 230 15.27 0.00 16.73
C LEU A 230 15.62 0.05 15.24
N PRO A 231 15.38 -1.02 14.47
CA PRO A 231 15.68 -1.01 13.05
C PRO A 231 14.89 0.10 12.34
N LEU A 232 15.60 0.96 11.62
CA LEU A 232 15.00 1.99 10.78
C LEU A 232 14.75 1.43 9.38
N PRO A 233 13.64 1.83 8.72
CA PRO A 233 13.40 1.44 7.34
C PRO A 233 14.48 2.00 6.42
N THR A 234 14.88 1.21 5.43
CA THR A 234 15.64 1.71 4.27
C THR A 234 14.83 2.78 3.52
N ALA A 235 15.50 3.60 2.69
CA ALA A 235 14.82 4.65 1.91
C ALA A 235 13.64 4.09 1.08
N ASP A 236 13.82 2.94 0.42
CA ASP A 236 12.78 2.27 -0.37
C ASP A 236 11.59 1.81 0.50
N GLN A 237 11.87 1.21 1.66
CA GLN A 237 10.82 0.79 2.61
C GLN A 237 10.06 2.00 3.17
N LYS A 238 10.77 3.10 3.46
CA LYS A 238 10.17 4.34 3.94
C LYS A 238 9.28 4.97 2.86
N GLU A 239 9.76 5.04 1.62
CA GLU A 239 8.97 5.55 0.50
C GLU A 239 7.71 4.73 0.30
N ARG A 240 7.83 3.39 0.30
CA ARG A 240 6.67 2.50 0.22
C ARG A 240 5.66 2.78 1.33
N ALA A 241 6.11 2.87 2.58
CA ALA A 241 5.22 3.09 3.72
C ALA A 241 4.54 4.47 3.69
N VAL A 242 5.27 5.53 3.32
CA VAL A 242 4.68 6.87 3.16
C VAL A 242 3.69 6.88 2.00
N ARG A 243 4.08 6.36 0.85
CA ARG A 243 3.25 6.35 -0.36
C ARG A 243 1.95 5.59 -0.17
N VAL A 244 2.00 4.37 0.37
CA VAL A 244 0.80 3.57 0.63
C VAL A 244 -0.11 4.28 1.61
N ASN A 245 0.42 4.86 2.70
CA ASN A 245 -0.41 5.58 3.67
C ASN A 245 -0.98 6.89 3.14
N VAL A 246 -0.25 7.63 2.29
CA VAL A 246 -0.80 8.79 1.59
C VAL A 246 -1.98 8.34 0.71
N ASN A 247 -1.79 7.32 -0.11
CA ASN A 247 -2.83 6.82 -1.02
C ASN A 247 -4.04 6.24 -0.25
N ARG A 248 -3.81 5.57 0.88
CA ARG A 248 -4.87 4.98 1.71
C ARG A 248 -5.64 6.00 2.54
N LEU A 249 -5.09 7.16 2.85
CA LEU A 249 -5.76 8.17 3.68
C LEU A 249 -6.36 9.33 2.89
N ASN A 250 -5.92 9.55 1.65
CA ASN A 250 -6.24 10.75 0.88
C ASN A 250 -7.06 10.45 -0.38
N ASP A 251 -7.63 11.51 -0.97
CA ASP A 251 -8.33 11.49 -2.25
C ASP A 251 -7.41 11.80 -3.43
N VAL A 252 -6.10 11.92 -3.20
CA VAL A 252 -5.06 12.10 -4.22
C VAL A 252 -3.88 11.20 -3.88
N SER A 253 -3.15 10.78 -4.90
CA SER A 253 -1.97 9.94 -4.72
C SER A 253 -0.75 10.74 -4.21
N TYR A 254 0.17 10.03 -3.57
CA TYR A 254 1.53 10.49 -3.27
C TYR A 254 2.21 11.13 -4.48
N TRP A 255 2.04 10.50 -5.63
CA TRP A 255 2.61 10.87 -6.91
C TRP A 255 2.07 12.15 -7.49
N TYR A 256 0.76 12.36 -7.34
CA TYR A 256 0.09 13.60 -7.70
C TYR A 256 0.60 14.78 -6.85
N CYS A 257 0.83 14.58 -5.54
CA CYS A 257 1.43 15.60 -4.68
C CYS A 257 2.81 16.04 -5.20
N LEU A 258 3.64 15.09 -5.63
CA LEU A 258 4.97 15.38 -6.19
C LEU A 258 4.92 16.06 -7.56
N ASP A 259 3.93 15.72 -8.39
CA ASP A 259 3.72 16.40 -9.67
C ASP A 259 3.32 17.86 -9.48
N LYS A 260 2.50 18.15 -8.46
CA LYS A 260 2.11 19.52 -8.10
C LYS A 260 3.29 20.34 -7.57
N GLY A 261 4.12 19.76 -6.70
CA GLY A 261 5.24 20.49 -6.08
C GLY A 261 6.41 20.81 -7.03
N GLY A 262 6.56 20.06 -8.12
CA GLY A 262 7.64 20.24 -9.09
C GLY A 262 9.04 19.88 -8.57
N ASP A 263 10.07 20.20 -9.35
CA ASP A 263 11.43 19.67 -9.15
C ASP A 263 12.04 19.97 -7.78
N LYS A 264 11.85 21.19 -7.27
CA LYS A 264 12.40 21.59 -5.96
C LYS A 264 11.81 20.72 -4.85
N GLN A 265 10.50 20.51 -4.86
CA GLN A 265 9.82 19.71 -3.84
C GLN A 265 10.13 18.22 -3.99
N ARG A 266 10.25 17.71 -5.22
CA ARG A 266 10.72 16.33 -5.47
C ARG A 266 12.10 16.08 -4.86
N LYS A 267 13.04 17.03 -4.96
CA LYS A 267 14.36 16.94 -4.32
C LYS A 267 14.27 16.94 -2.80
N ILE A 268 13.43 17.81 -2.23
CA ILE A 268 13.23 17.87 -0.78
C ILE A 268 12.66 16.55 -0.27
N VAL A 269 11.61 16.03 -0.89
CA VAL A 269 11.01 14.73 -0.51
C VAL A 269 12.04 13.60 -0.63
N ARG A 270 12.81 13.54 -1.73
CA ARG A 270 13.86 12.52 -1.88
C ARG A 270 14.93 12.62 -0.78
N SER A 271 15.43 13.82 -0.48
CA SER A 271 16.39 14.01 0.62
C SER A 271 15.78 13.57 1.96
N ARG A 272 14.51 13.86 2.25
CA ARG A 272 13.86 13.34 3.47
C ARG A 272 13.73 11.82 3.48
N LEU A 273 13.43 11.20 2.34
CA LEU A 273 13.36 9.74 2.25
C LEU A 273 14.71 9.08 2.58
N VAL A 274 15.80 9.65 2.06
CA VAL A 274 17.17 9.14 2.25
C VAL A 274 17.73 9.49 3.63
N ASP A 275 17.59 10.73 4.06
CA ASP A 275 18.34 11.30 5.19
C ASP A 275 17.55 11.34 6.50
N ALA A 276 16.21 11.47 6.45
CA ALA A 276 15.43 11.67 7.67
C ALA A 276 15.38 10.38 8.50
N THR A 277 15.53 10.49 9.83
CA THR A 277 15.38 9.35 10.73
C THR A 277 13.91 9.08 11.11
N THR A 278 12.98 9.96 10.70
CA THR A 278 11.57 9.91 11.09
C THR A 278 10.59 9.90 9.90
N PHE A 279 9.41 9.32 10.11
CA PHE A 279 8.30 9.33 9.15
C PHE A 279 7.58 10.68 9.03
N PRO A 280 7.25 11.39 10.13
CA PRO A 280 6.54 12.67 10.06
C PRO A 280 7.22 13.69 9.14
N ASP A 281 8.55 13.82 9.21
CA ASP A 281 9.30 14.74 8.34
C ASP A 281 9.10 14.45 6.85
N THR A 282 8.88 13.18 6.50
CA THR A 282 8.64 12.77 5.12
C THR A 282 7.19 13.04 4.70
N PHE A 283 6.21 12.79 5.57
CA PHE A 283 4.81 13.16 5.30
C PHE A 283 4.67 14.68 5.15
N ASP A 284 5.28 15.46 6.04
CA ASP A 284 5.30 16.92 5.98
C ASP A 284 5.88 17.42 4.64
N ALA A 285 6.95 16.79 4.15
CA ALA A 285 7.55 17.15 2.86
C ALA A 285 6.60 16.86 1.67
N VAL A 286 5.84 15.77 1.72
CA VAL A 286 4.83 15.45 0.70
C VAL A 286 3.66 16.42 0.75
N ASP A 287 3.20 16.76 1.96
CA ASP A 287 2.16 17.75 2.20
C ASP A 287 2.55 19.13 1.64
N GLN A 288 3.77 19.57 1.93
CA GLN A 288 4.34 20.80 1.37
C GLN A 288 4.42 20.76 -0.15
N ALA A 289 4.72 19.60 -0.76
CA ALA A 289 4.72 19.47 -2.22
C ALA A 289 3.31 19.74 -2.80
N LEU A 290 2.27 19.21 -2.17
CA LEU A 290 0.88 19.45 -2.58
C LEU A 290 0.50 20.93 -2.44
N LYS A 291 0.73 21.52 -1.26
CA LYS A 291 0.42 22.92 -0.94
C LYS A 291 1.15 23.92 -1.82
N PHE A 292 2.43 23.67 -2.12
CA PHE A 292 3.23 24.56 -2.95
C PHE A 292 2.64 24.70 -4.37
N GLY A 293 2.18 23.58 -4.95
CA GLY A 293 1.58 23.57 -6.28
C GLY A 293 0.22 24.26 -6.36
N THR A 294 -0.51 24.36 -5.25
CA THR A 294 -1.77 25.11 -5.17
C THR A 294 -1.59 26.61 -4.93
N GLU A 295 -0.53 27.01 -4.22
CA GLU A 295 -0.31 28.42 -3.82
C GLU A 295 0.47 29.24 -4.85
N THR A 296 1.39 28.64 -5.62
CA THR A 296 2.35 29.39 -6.47
C THR A 296 2.16 29.19 -7.99
N ALA A 297 1.03 28.61 -8.40
CA ALA A 297 0.39 28.70 -9.73
C ALA A 297 1.13 28.17 -10.98
N ARG A 298 2.36 27.64 -10.91
CA ARG A 298 2.89 26.76 -11.97
C ARG A 298 3.10 25.34 -11.45
N PRO A 299 2.08 24.48 -11.54
CA PRO A 299 2.28 23.05 -11.30
C PRO A 299 3.41 22.56 -12.20
N GLY A 300 4.27 21.69 -11.65
CA GLY A 300 5.29 21.01 -12.45
C GLY A 300 4.65 20.30 -13.64
N ARG A 301 5.43 19.98 -14.69
CA ARG A 301 4.90 19.16 -15.78
C ARG A 301 4.45 17.82 -15.17
N PRO A 302 3.15 17.50 -15.19
CA PRO A 302 2.67 16.27 -14.58
C PRO A 302 3.31 15.09 -15.29
N GLY A 303 3.65 14.06 -14.53
CA GLY A 303 4.04 12.79 -15.12
C GLY A 303 2.92 12.28 -16.02
N ARG A 304 3.27 11.44 -16.99
CA ARG A 304 2.27 10.68 -17.73
C ARG A 304 1.44 9.87 -16.72
N LYS A 305 0.10 9.92 -16.81
CA LYS A 305 -0.80 9.03 -16.06
C LYS A 305 -0.76 7.61 -16.61
N ASN A 306 -1.10 6.63 -15.79
CA ASN A 306 -1.43 5.28 -16.25
C ASN A 306 -2.64 5.31 -17.20
N LEU A 307 -2.75 4.32 -18.08
CA LEU A 307 -3.85 4.20 -19.04
C LEU A 307 -4.75 3.01 -18.67
N LEU A 308 -6.04 3.27 -18.50
CA LEU A 308 -7.07 2.25 -18.53
C LEU A 308 -7.85 2.40 -19.84
N THR A 309 -7.81 1.41 -20.72
CA THR A 309 -8.57 1.42 -21.98
C THR A 309 -9.73 0.44 -21.90
N LEU A 310 -10.96 0.94 -21.99
CA LEU A 310 -12.15 0.12 -22.20
C LEU A 310 -12.44 0.03 -23.70
N VAL A 311 -12.42 -1.18 -24.25
CA VAL A 311 -12.82 -1.47 -25.62
C VAL A 311 -14.23 -2.05 -25.62
N CYS A 312 -15.15 -1.35 -26.27
CA CYS A 312 -16.55 -1.71 -26.42
C CYS A 312 -16.83 -2.19 -27.86
N PHE A 313 -17.23 -3.44 -28.01
CA PHE A 313 -17.75 -3.98 -29.27
C PHE A 313 -19.24 -3.69 -29.39
N SER A 314 -19.67 -3.06 -30.49
CA SER A 314 -21.05 -2.57 -30.64
C SER A 314 -21.59 -2.66 -32.06
N GLN A 315 -22.89 -2.39 -32.23
CA GLN A 315 -23.50 -2.37 -33.56
C GLN A 315 -23.10 -1.10 -34.33
N ALA A 316 -23.16 0.05 -33.65
CA ALA A 316 -22.64 1.32 -34.16
C ALA A 316 -21.50 1.82 -33.27
N ALA A 317 -20.51 2.52 -33.83
CA ALA A 317 -19.45 3.12 -33.01
C ALA A 317 -19.79 4.51 -32.50
N SER A 318 -20.97 5.03 -32.80
CA SER A 318 -21.39 6.34 -32.32
C SER A 318 -21.62 6.27 -30.81
N ILE A 319 -20.59 6.66 -30.07
CA ILE A 319 -20.69 7.19 -28.72
C ILE A 319 -21.06 8.66 -28.92
N ASP A 320 -22.29 9.06 -28.62
CA ASP A 320 -22.65 10.49 -28.65
C ASP A 320 -22.04 11.19 -27.43
N PRO A 321 -20.99 12.01 -27.59
CA PRO A 321 -20.29 12.62 -26.45
C PRO A 321 -21.21 13.51 -25.61
N ALA A 322 -22.29 14.07 -26.19
CA ALA A 322 -23.26 14.88 -25.48
C ALA A 322 -24.14 14.04 -24.53
N ASN A 323 -24.36 12.76 -24.85
CA ASN A 323 -25.05 11.81 -23.98
C ASN A 323 -24.11 11.25 -22.91
N TYR A 324 -22.80 11.22 -23.16
CA TYR A 324 -21.81 10.95 -22.12
C TYR A 324 -21.64 12.22 -21.27
N GLU A 325 -22.51 12.38 -20.27
CA GLU A 325 -22.27 13.23 -19.09
C GLU A 325 -21.01 12.83 -18.27
N LEU A 326 -20.08 12.11 -18.89
CA LEU A 326 -18.71 11.89 -18.45
C LEU A 326 -17.87 13.13 -18.76
N THR A 327 -18.21 14.26 -18.13
CA THR A 327 -17.27 15.34 -17.76
C THR A 327 -16.97 16.43 -18.80
N SER A 328 -16.45 17.56 -18.31
CA SER A 328 -16.04 18.77 -19.07
C SER A 328 -14.65 18.64 -19.73
N THR A 329 -13.95 17.53 -19.52
CA THR A 329 -12.56 17.28 -20.00
C THR A 329 -12.46 16.07 -20.92
N CYS A 330 -13.56 15.67 -21.57
CA CYS A 330 -13.56 14.66 -22.63
C CYS A 330 -12.82 15.16 -23.87
N ARG A 331 -11.88 14.35 -24.38
CA ARG A 331 -11.19 14.57 -25.64
C ARG A 331 -11.55 13.49 -26.66
N VAL A 332 -12.08 13.91 -27.80
CA VAL A 332 -12.23 13.04 -28.98
C VAL A 332 -10.86 12.80 -29.60
N GLU A 333 -10.40 11.55 -29.60
CA GLU A 333 -9.12 11.16 -30.20
C GLU A 333 -9.31 10.74 -31.67
N ALA A 334 -10.39 10.02 -31.96
CA ALA A 334 -10.78 9.63 -33.31
C ALA A 334 -12.30 9.43 -33.37
N GLN A 335 -12.91 9.76 -34.52
CA GLN A 335 -14.33 9.52 -34.76
C GLN A 335 -14.54 9.13 -36.22
N HIS A 336 -15.22 8.00 -36.40
CA HIS A 336 -15.64 7.43 -37.67
C HIS A 336 -17.00 6.73 -37.45
N GLU A 337 -17.69 6.39 -38.54
CA GLU A 337 -19.01 5.73 -38.51
C GLU A 337 -19.02 4.44 -37.67
N TRP A 338 -17.93 3.67 -37.74
CA TRP A 338 -17.78 2.38 -37.06
C TRP A 338 -16.56 2.28 -36.13
N ALA A 339 -15.81 3.36 -35.90
CA ALA A 339 -14.79 3.39 -34.85
C ALA A 339 -14.74 4.75 -34.16
N ALA A 340 -14.68 4.78 -32.84
CA ALA A 340 -14.55 6.02 -32.09
C ALA A 340 -13.68 5.81 -30.84
N SER A 341 -12.85 6.81 -30.50
CA SER A 341 -11.95 6.78 -29.35
C SER A 341 -12.05 8.09 -28.58
N TYR A 342 -12.31 7.98 -27.29
CA TYR A 342 -12.47 9.09 -26.36
C TYR A 342 -11.55 8.93 -25.17
N SER A 343 -11.06 10.04 -24.66
CA SER A 343 -10.17 10.06 -23.51
C SER A 343 -10.72 11.00 -22.44
N PHE A 344 -10.66 10.55 -21.18
CA PHE A 344 -11.18 11.23 -20.01
C PHE A 344 -10.07 11.38 -18.96
N ASP A 345 -9.78 12.63 -18.60
CA ASP A 345 -8.67 12.97 -17.69
C ASP A 345 -9.10 13.12 -16.21
N SER A 346 -10.37 13.42 -15.97
CA SER A 346 -10.98 13.63 -14.65
C SER A 346 -12.47 13.32 -14.65
N ASP A 347 -13.07 13.26 -13.46
CA ASP A 347 -14.49 13.11 -13.10
C ASP A 347 -15.18 11.81 -13.59
N TRP A 348 -14.46 10.92 -14.28
CA TRP A 348 -15.00 9.69 -14.85
C TRP A 348 -15.22 8.58 -13.81
N GLY A 349 -14.39 8.49 -12.76
CA GLY A 349 -14.48 7.47 -11.73
C GLY A 349 -15.74 7.63 -10.88
N SER A 350 -16.08 8.87 -10.51
CA SER A 350 -17.29 9.17 -9.74
C SER A 350 -18.57 8.81 -10.50
N LYS A 351 -18.59 9.05 -11.82
CA LYS A 351 -19.68 8.69 -12.73
C LYS A 351 -19.79 7.18 -12.95
N CYS A 352 -18.73 6.42 -12.69
CA CYS A 352 -18.71 4.97 -12.69
C CYS A 352 -18.99 4.35 -11.31
N GLY A 353 -19.57 5.12 -10.37
CA GLY A 353 -20.03 4.60 -9.08
C GLY A 353 -18.97 4.51 -7.98
N LEU A 354 -17.75 5.03 -8.20
CA LEU A 354 -16.78 5.15 -7.13
C LEU A 354 -17.17 6.25 -6.13
N SER A 355 -16.81 6.06 -4.86
CA SER A 355 -16.89 7.14 -3.88
C SER A 355 -15.99 8.32 -4.29
N LYS A 356 -16.32 9.54 -3.86
CA LYS A 356 -15.55 10.76 -4.19
C LYS A 356 -14.04 10.59 -3.93
N ARG A 357 -13.68 9.98 -2.80
CA ARG A 357 -12.28 9.73 -2.42
C ARG A 357 -11.60 8.73 -3.35
N ALA A 358 -12.26 7.60 -3.62
CA ALA A 358 -11.71 6.56 -4.49
C ALA A 358 -11.58 7.05 -5.94
N ALA A 359 -12.56 7.81 -6.42
CA ALA A 359 -12.52 8.46 -7.72
C ALA A 359 -11.36 9.44 -7.83
N GLY A 360 -11.22 10.37 -6.87
CA GLY A 360 -10.11 11.31 -6.85
C GLY A 360 -8.74 10.63 -6.86
N LEU A 361 -8.57 9.60 -6.01
CA LEU A 361 -7.31 8.86 -5.91
C LEU A 361 -6.98 8.19 -7.24
N LEU A 362 -7.95 7.46 -7.81
CA LEU A 362 -7.75 6.74 -9.06
C LEU A 362 -7.45 7.70 -10.20
N GLU A 363 -8.24 8.75 -10.35
CA GLU A 363 -8.08 9.75 -11.41
C GLU A 363 -6.79 10.56 -11.26
N SER A 364 -6.21 10.66 -10.06
CA SER A 364 -4.91 11.31 -9.86
C SER A 364 -3.77 10.54 -10.55
N GLU A 365 -3.91 9.21 -10.70
CA GLU A 365 -2.90 8.33 -11.32
C GLU A 365 -3.30 7.78 -12.68
N TRP A 366 -4.59 7.69 -12.98
CA TRP A 366 -5.12 7.00 -14.16
C TRP A 366 -5.93 7.93 -15.06
N GLN A 367 -5.83 7.65 -16.35
CA GLN A 367 -6.66 8.20 -17.40
C GLN A 367 -7.53 7.08 -17.99
N LEU A 368 -8.80 7.36 -18.25
CA LEU A 368 -9.69 6.43 -18.92
C LEU A 368 -9.73 6.74 -20.42
N ARG A 369 -9.51 5.73 -21.25
CA ARG A 369 -9.82 5.76 -22.68
C ARG A 369 -10.97 4.81 -22.96
N VAL A 370 -11.97 5.27 -23.72
CA VAL A 370 -13.07 4.42 -24.19
C VAL A 370 -12.99 4.35 -25.70
N VAL A 371 -12.90 3.14 -26.23
CA VAL A 371 -12.87 2.87 -27.67
C VAL A 371 -14.11 2.06 -28.04
N ALA A 372 -14.99 2.61 -28.89
CA ALA A 372 -16.09 1.86 -29.48
C ALA A 372 -15.73 1.38 -30.88
N LEU A 373 -15.98 0.10 -31.14
CA LEU A 373 -15.72 -0.57 -32.40
C LEU A 373 -17.01 -1.24 -32.88
N GLY A 374 -17.52 -0.74 -34.00
CA GLY A 374 -18.80 -1.12 -34.62
C GLY A 374 -18.75 -2.45 -35.38
N GLU A 375 -19.87 -2.82 -36.03
CA GLU A 375 -20.03 -4.12 -36.70
C GLU A 375 -18.91 -4.52 -37.67
N PRO A 376 -18.34 -3.63 -38.51
CA PRO A 376 -17.24 -3.99 -39.38
C PRO A 376 -16.03 -4.56 -38.65
N PHE A 377 -15.73 -4.05 -37.45
CA PHE A 377 -14.67 -4.58 -36.60
C PHE A 377 -15.07 -5.90 -35.97
N VAL A 378 -16.29 -5.97 -35.42
CA VAL A 378 -16.79 -7.17 -34.74
C VAL A 378 -16.83 -8.35 -35.72
N ALA A 379 -17.30 -8.13 -36.96
CA ALA A 379 -17.29 -9.12 -38.02
C ALA A 379 -15.88 -9.68 -38.29
N ALA A 380 -14.89 -8.79 -38.43
CA ALA A 380 -13.51 -9.18 -38.67
C ALA A 380 -12.90 -9.91 -37.48
N LEU A 381 -13.19 -9.47 -36.25
CA LEU A 381 -12.74 -10.15 -35.03
C LEU A 381 -13.32 -11.56 -34.94
N LEU A 382 -14.61 -11.74 -35.19
CA LEU A 382 -15.27 -13.05 -35.14
C LEU A 382 -14.76 -14.01 -36.22
N ALA A 383 -14.34 -13.46 -37.35
CA ALA A 383 -13.78 -14.19 -38.49
C ALA A 383 -12.28 -14.48 -38.40
N ALA A 384 -11.58 -13.84 -37.46
CA ALA A 384 -10.15 -14.02 -37.27
C ALA A 384 -9.89 -15.39 -36.63
N ASP A 385 -9.88 -16.45 -37.43
CA ASP A 385 -9.41 -17.78 -36.99
C ASP A 385 -7.99 -18.05 -37.50
N PRO A 386 -6.97 -18.00 -36.62
CA PRO A 386 -5.58 -18.24 -36.99
C PRO A 386 -5.22 -19.73 -37.11
N LEU A 387 -6.15 -20.64 -36.81
CA LEU A 387 -5.95 -22.09 -36.87
C LEU A 387 -6.77 -22.77 -37.99
N ASP A 388 -7.51 -22.00 -38.78
CA ASP A 388 -8.26 -22.55 -39.90
C ASP A 388 -7.33 -22.89 -41.07
N ALA A 389 -7.09 -24.19 -41.27
CA ALA A 389 -6.32 -24.73 -42.39
C ALA A 389 -6.96 -24.43 -43.76
N ASN A 390 -8.23 -23.99 -43.79
CA ASN A 390 -8.96 -23.54 -44.96
C ASN A 390 -9.19 -22.02 -44.99
N SER A 391 -8.39 -21.25 -44.25
CA SER A 391 -8.52 -19.79 -44.14
C SER A 391 -8.67 -19.12 -45.52
N THR A 392 -9.77 -18.38 -45.68
CA THR A 392 -10.01 -17.59 -46.87
C THR A 392 -9.10 -16.35 -46.84
N ASN A 393 -8.80 -15.74 -48.01
CA ASN A 393 -8.10 -14.43 -48.06
C ASN A 393 -8.77 -13.38 -47.15
N TRP A 394 -10.07 -13.53 -46.91
CA TRP A 394 -10.83 -12.66 -46.02
C TRP A 394 -10.49 -12.85 -44.54
N SER A 395 -10.37 -14.08 -44.02
CA SER A 395 -10.03 -14.30 -42.60
C SER A 395 -8.58 -13.92 -42.26
N VAL A 396 -7.65 -14.11 -43.20
CA VAL A 396 -6.25 -13.66 -43.06
C VAL A 396 -6.17 -12.13 -43.01
N ASN A 397 -6.89 -11.44 -43.90
CA ASN A 397 -6.96 -9.98 -43.89
C ASN A 397 -7.66 -9.44 -42.63
N ALA A 398 -8.72 -10.11 -42.17
CA ALA A 398 -9.41 -9.79 -40.94
C ALA A 398 -8.49 -9.91 -39.71
N PHE A 399 -7.71 -10.98 -39.61
CA PHE A 399 -6.70 -11.14 -38.55
C PHE A 399 -5.66 -10.01 -38.57
N ALA A 400 -5.10 -9.69 -39.75
CA ALA A 400 -4.08 -8.65 -39.89
C ALA A 400 -4.61 -7.24 -39.52
N LEU A 401 -5.83 -6.90 -39.96
CA LEU A 401 -6.47 -5.61 -39.68
C LEU A 401 -6.87 -5.48 -38.21
N THR A 402 -7.47 -6.50 -37.62
CA THR A 402 -7.82 -6.53 -36.20
C THR A 402 -6.57 -6.42 -35.33
N SER A 403 -5.49 -7.13 -35.69
CA SER A 403 -4.20 -7.02 -35.00
C SER A 403 -3.61 -5.62 -35.12
N ALA A 404 -3.63 -5.02 -36.31
CA ALA A 404 -3.12 -3.66 -36.52
C ALA A 404 -3.90 -2.61 -35.72
N MET A 405 -5.23 -2.72 -35.69
CA MET A 405 -6.08 -1.80 -34.92
C MET A 405 -5.85 -1.94 -33.41
N LEU A 406 -5.78 -3.17 -32.89
CA LEU A 406 -5.48 -3.41 -31.48
C LEU A 406 -4.09 -2.87 -31.11
N ASN A 407 -3.08 -3.05 -31.97
CA ASN A 407 -1.74 -2.48 -31.76
C ASN A 407 -1.76 -0.93 -31.70
N VAL A 408 -2.59 -0.28 -32.52
CA VAL A 408 -2.77 1.17 -32.44
C VAL A 408 -3.48 1.56 -31.15
N ILE A 409 -4.57 0.89 -30.77
CA ILE A 409 -5.33 1.19 -29.54
C ILE A 409 -4.46 1.01 -28.28
N GLN A 410 -3.65 -0.04 -28.24
CA GLN A 410 -2.67 -0.31 -27.17
C GLN A 410 -1.61 0.77 -27.07
N ASN A 411 -1.34 1.48 -28.18
CA ASN A 411 -0.32 2.50 -28.21
C ASN A 411 -0.74 3.70 -27.36
N PRO A 412 0.05 4.04 -26.33
CA PRO A 412 -0.38 5.06 -25.40
C PRO A 412 -0.03 6.47 -25.95
N LEU A 413 0.48 6.62 -27.19
CA LEU A 413 0.76 7.91 -27.86
C LEU A 413 -0.43 8.89 -27.87
N GLY A 414 -1.68 8.39 -27.85
CA GLY A 414 -2.85 9.27 -27.69
C GLY A 414 -2.84 10.07 -26.37
N GLN A 415 -2.15 9.59 -25.33
CA GLN A 415 -2.06 10.26 -24.03
C GLN A 415 -1.00 11.37 -23.95
N THR A 416 -0.19 11.60 -24.99
CA THR A 416 0.90 12.58 -24.84
C THR A 416 0.37 14.01 -24.76
N SER A 417 1.11 14.88 -24.06
CA SER A 417 0.84 16.32 -24.07
C SER A 417 1.17 16.99 -25.41
N ARG A 418 1.86 16.28 -26.34
CA ARG A 418 2.32 16.84 -27.62
C ARG A 418 1.22 16.68 -28.68
N ALA A 419 0.74 17.82 -29.19
CA ALA A 419 -0.31 17.85 -30.20
C ALA A 419 0.04 17.07 -31.48
N THR A 420 1.30 17.14 -31.94
CA THR A 420 1.78 16.43 -33.14
C THR A 420 1.69 14.91 -33.00
N THR A 421 2.09 14.38 -31.83
CA THR A 421 2.03 12.95 -31.53
C THR A 421 0.58 12.45 -31.41
N ARG A 422 -0.30 13.26 -30.83
CA ARG A 422 -1.74 12.94 -30.78
C ARG A 422 -2.38 12.94 -32.16
N ARG A 423 -2.03 13.91 -33.00
CA ARG A 423 -2.50 13.97 -34.39
C ARG A 423 -2.08 12.74 -35.18
N LYS A 424 -0.83 12.30 -35.02
CA LYS A 424 -0.35 11.06 -35.63
C LYS A 424 -1.16 9.84 -35.20
N TYR A 425 -1.45 9.70 -33.90
CA TYR A 425 -2.30 8.61 -33.40
C TYR A 425 -3.70 8.61 -34.05
N ALA A 426 -4.33 9.78 -34.14
CA ALA A 426 -5.62 9.93 -34.81
C ALA A 426 -5.55 9.59 -36.31
N GLU A 427 -4.49 10.02 -37.00
CA GLU A 427 -4.21 9.71 -38.40
C GLU A 427 -3.93 8.21 -38.62
N ASP A 428 -3.24 7.54 -37.69
CA ASP A 428 -2.98 6.10 -37.75
C ASP A 428 -4.28 5.30 -37.61
N ILE A 429 -5.14 5.66 -36.65
CA ILE A 429 -6.50 5.07 -36.53
C ILE A 429 -7.28 5.30 -37.81
N LYS A 430 -7.33 6.55 -38.29
CA LYS A 430 -8.07 6.90 -39.51
C LYS A 430 -7.56 6.14 -40.73
N THR A 431 -6.24 6.00 -40.89
CA THR A 431 -5.64 5.25 -42.00
C THR A 431 -6.02 3.79 -41.95
N LEU A 432 -6.03 3.16 -40.77
CA LEU A 432 -6.49 1.78 -40.62
C LEU A 432 -7.98 1.63 -40.92
N VAL A 433 -8.78 2.60 -40.48
CA VAL A 433 -10.21 2.66 -40.74
C VAL A 433 -10.50 2.83 -42.24
N ASP A 434 -9.78 3.72 -42.93
CA ASP A 434 -9.95 3.98 -44.37
C ASP A 434 -9.46 2.78 -45.21
N ARG A 435 -8.48 2.02 -44.70
CA ARG A 435 -8.03 0.74 -45.30
C ARG A 435 -9.00 -0.41 -45.05
N TRP A 436 -10.01 -0.22 -44.19
CA TRP A 436 -11.01 -1.22 -43.83
C TRP A 436 -12.03 -1.40 -44.95
N LEU A 437 -11.59 -1.96 -46.07
CA LEU A 437 -12.44 -2.30 -47.21
C LEU A 437 -12.90 -3.74 -47.05
N VAL A 438 -14.02 -3.94 -46.35
CA VAL A 438 -14.62 -5.28 -46.25
C VAL A 438 -16.12 -5.19 -46.45
N ASP A 439 -16.59 -5.83 -47.51
CA ASP A 439 -17.98 -6.28 -47.60
C ASP A 439 -18.26 -7.19 -46.39
N VAL A 440 -19.07 -6.70 -45.45
CA VAL A 440 -19.49 -7.43 -44.24
C VAL A 440 -20.57 -8.48 -44.53
N ALA A 441 -21.09 -8.55 -45.76
CA ALA A 441 -22.11 -9.54 -46.15
C ALA A 441 -21.75 -10.99 -45.79
N PRO A 442 -20.50 -11.48 -45.95
CA PRO A 442 -20.11 -12.84 -45.57
C PRO A 442 -20.21 -13.10 -44.05
N ALA A 443 -20.09 -12.05 -43.23
CA ALA A 443 -20.11 -12.15 -41.77
C ALA A 443 -21.50 -11.94 -41.14
N ARG A 444 -22.51 -11.53 -41.92
CA ARG A 444 -23.86 -11.21 -41.41
C ARG A 444 -24.51 -12.34 -40.61
N PRO A 445 -24.45 -13.63 -41.01
CA PRO A 445 -25.00 -14.71 -40.20
C PRO A 445 -24.33 -14.83 -38.82
N MET A 446 -23.00 -14.65 -38.76
CA MET A 446 -22.23 -14.69 -37.52
C MET A 446 -22.54 -13.50 -36.60
N LEU A 447 -22.68 -12.30 -37.17
CA LEU A 447 -23.09 -11.11 -36.44
C LEU A 447 -24.49 -11.25 -35.85
N ASN A 448 -25.45 -11.77 -36.63
CA ASN A 448 -26.82 -11.98 -36.17
C ASN A 448 -26.89 -13.00 -35.02
N ASP A 449 -26.12 -14.10 -35.10
CA ASP A 449 -26.01 -15.07 -34.00
C ASP A 449 -25.34 -14.45 -32.77
N PHE A 450 -24.25 -13.69 -32.96
CA PHE A 450 -23.54 -13.01 -31.87
C PHE A 450 -24.46 -12.05 -31.11
N TRP A 451 -25.17 -11.16 -31.82
CA TRP A 451 -26.08 -10.21 -31.19
C TRP A 451 -27.35 -10.87 -30.65
N GLY A 452 -27.87 -11.90 -31.32
CA GLY A 452 -29.05 -12.66 -30.91
C GLY A 452 -28.88 -13.40 -29.58
N ARG A 453 -27.64 -13.74 -29.20
CA ARG A 453 -27.29 -14.35 -27.91
C ARG A 453 -27.23 -13.36 -26.73
N GLY A 454 -27.52 -12.08 -26.96
CA GLY A 454 -27.78 -11.13 -25.88
C GLY A 454 -26.56 -10.74 -25.04
N GLN A 455 -25.39 -10.55 -25.66
CA GLN A 455 -24.17 -10.05 -24.98
C GLN A 455 -23.61 -10.99 -23.89
N GLY A 456 -23.88 -12.30 -24.00
CA GLY A 456 -23.31 -13.30 -23.09
C GLY A 456 -21.78 -13.24 -23.07
N ARG A 457 -21.18 -13.10 -21.87
CA ARG A 457 -19.74 -13.04 -21.67
C ARG A 457 -18.98 -14.08 -22.54
N SER A 458 -17.99 -13.57 -23.27
CA SER A 458 -16.64 -14.15 -23.40
C SER A 458 -16.42 -15.29 -24.41
N GLY A 459 -17.28 -16.29 -24.55
CA GLY A 459 -16.90 -17.51 -25.31
C GLY A 459 -16.57 -17.30 -26.79
N ILE A 460 -17.25 -16.35 -27.46
CA ILE A 460 -17.23 -16.27 -28.93
C ILE A 460 -16.07 -15.44 -29.46
N TYR A 461 -15.75 -14.28 -28.87
CA TYR A 461 -14.67 -13.39 -29.33
C TYR A 461 -13.37 -13.55 -28.53
N GLU A 462 -13.41 -14.10 -27.31
CA GLU A 462 -12.19 -14.23 -26.50
C GLU A 462 -11.21 -15.24 -27.04
N LYS A 463 -11.67 -16.26 -27.77
CA LYS A 463 -10.77 -17.20 -28.47
C LYS A 463 -9.88 -16.43 -29.45
N GLN A 464 -10.46 -15.50 -30.19
CA GLN A 464 -9.81 -14.69 -31.19
C GLN A 464 -8.94 -13.63 -30.53
N LEU A 465 -9.43 -12.94 -29.49
CA LEU A 465 -8.59 -12.03 -28.69
C LEU A 465 -7.39 -12.76 -28.07
N THR A 466 -7.58 -13.96 -27.54
CA THR A 466 -6.49 -14.79 -27.01
C THR A 466 -5.47 -15.12 -28.07
N SER A 467 -5.90 -15.42 -29.30
CA SER A 467 -4.96 -15.72 -30.36
C SER A 467 -4.25 -14.49 -30.94
N ILE A 468 -4.88 -13.32 -30.93
CA ILE A 468 -4.27 -12.08 -31.40
C ILE A 468 -3.33 -11.48 -30.34
N LEU A 469 -3.76 -11.48 -29.08
CA LEU A 469 -3.07 -10.79 -27.99
C LEU A 469 -2.16 -11.70 -27.17
N GLY A 470 -2.27 -13.03 -27.30
CA GLY A 470 -1.41 -14.04 -26.68
C GLY A 470 -1.53 -14.17 -25.15
N THR A 471 -1.56 -13.05 -24.43
CA THR A 471 -1.65 -12.95 -22.98
C THR A 471 -3.01 -12.47 -22.49
N TYR A 472 -4.01 -12.40 -23.37
CA TYR A 472 -5.39 -12.08 -22.99
C TYR A 472 -5.89 -12.98 -21.87
N ASN A 473 -6.52 -12.35 -20.89
CA ASN A 473 -7.09 -12.94 -19.69
C ASN A 473 -6.08 -13.89 -19.03
N ARG A 474 -4.82 -13.47 -18.83
CA ARG A 474 -3.82 -14.20 -18.04
C ARG A 474 -3.48 -13.44 -16.76
N SER A 475 -3.00 -14.15 -15.75
CA SER A 475 -2.46 -13.51 -14.55
C SER A 475 -1.21 -12.71 -14.91
N THR A 476 -1.16 -11.45 -14.48
CA THR A 476 0.00 -10.55 -14.68
C THR A 476 0.47 -9.99 -13.35
N LYS A 477 1.63 -9.32 -13.36
CA LYS A 477 2.19 -8.70 -12.16
C LYS A 477 1.65 -7.27 -12.02
N GLY A 478 1.69 -6.72 -10.81
CA GLY A 478 1.40 -5.29 -10.59
C GLY A 478 -0.06 -4.92 -10.28
N TYR A 479 -1.01 -5.84 -10.40
CA TYR A 479 -2.42 -5.53 -10.17
C TYR A 479 -3.01 -6.21 -8.93
N LEU A 480 -2.17 -6.70 -8.01
CA LEU A 480 -2.57 -7.49 -6.83
C LEU A 480 -3.45 -8.68 -7.24
N ASN A 481 -4.71 -8.69 -6.80
CA ASN A 481 -5.72 -9.70 -7.14
C ASN A 481 -6.58 -9.31 -8.36
N ALA A 482 -6.39 -8.10 -8.91
CA ALA A 482 -7.08 -7.71 -10.12
C ALA A 482 -6.54 -8.48 -11.32
N ARG A 483 -7.45 -8.76 -12.26
CA ARG A 483 -7.11 -9.35 -13.55
C ARG A 483 -7.72 -8.47 -14.64
N PRO A 484 -6.98 -7.45 -15.10
CA PRO A 484 -7.29 -6.80 -16.36
C PRO A 484 -7.40 -7.85 -17.46
N ASP A 485 -8.30 -7.64 -18.42
CA ASP A 485 -8.47 -8.58 -19.52
C ASP A 485 -7.23 -8.64 -20.41
N PHE A 486 -6.48 -7.54 -20.54
CA PHE A 486 -5.17 -7.54 -21.17
C PHE A 486 -4.27 -6.46 -20.57
N VAL A 487 -2.98 -6.76 -20.43
CA VAL A 487 -1.98 -5.81 -19.91
C VAL A 487 -0.93 -5.57 -20.98
N VAL A 488 -0.86 -4.33 -21.46
CA VAL A 488 0.17 -3.87 -22.40
C VAL A 488 1.46 -3.59 -21.65
N GLU A 489 1.34 -2.91 -20.50
CA GLU A 489 2.45 -2.59 -19.62
C GLU A 489 2.01 -2.76 -18.17
N ASP A 490 2.77 -3.55 -17.40
CA ASP A 490 2.47 -3.88 -16.01
C ASP A 490 2.40 -2.62 -15.15
N PHE A 491 1.54 -2.63 -14.13
CA PHE A 491 1.58 -1.59 -13.12
C PHE A 491 2.81 -1.79 -12.24
N VAL A 492 3.76 -0.87 -12.39
CA VAL A 492 4.93 -0.80 -11.52
C VAL A 492 4.85 0.52 -10.78
N ALA A 493 4.76 0.42 -9.46
CA ALA A 493 4.91 1.55 -8.58
C ALA A 493 6.20 2.30 -8.90
N ALA A 494 6.07 3.57 -9.26
CA ALA A 494 7.23 4.44 -9.40
C ALA A 494 7.92 4.62 -8.03
N ALA A 495 9.13 5.17 -7.98
CA ALA A 495 9.85 5.40 -6.72
C ALA A 495 10.90 6.50 -6.91
N LEU A 496 10.86 7.58 -6.12
CA LEU A 496 11.92 8.58 -6.10
C LEU A 496 13.26 7.98 -5.66
N THR A 497 13.24 6.96 -4.81
CA THR A 497 14.45 6.28 -4.33
C THR A 497 15.06 5.34 -5.37
N SER A 498 14.35 5.04 -6.47
CA SER A 498 14.91 4.25 -7.59
C SER A 498 16.07 4.95 -8.31
N THR A 499 16.22 6.27 -8.14
CA THR A 499 17.34 7.05 -8.66
C THR A 499 18.30 7.48 -7.56
N THR A 500 19.60 7.41 -7.86
CA THR A 500 20.68 7.97 -7.02
C THR A 500 21.00 9.44 -7.35
N SER A 501 20.45 9.98 -8.45
CA SER A 501 20.72 11.34 -8.94
C SER A 501 19.61 12.33 -8.56
N ASP A 502 20.00 13.53 -8.11
CA ASP A 502 19.11 14.67 -7.87
C ASP A 502 18.91 15.58 -9.10
N SER A 503 19.31 15.11 -10.28
CA SER A 503 19.01 15.84 -11.52
C SER A 503 17.51 15.81 -11.79
N THR A 504 16.95 16.94 -12.27
CA THR A 504 15.53 17.05 -12.65
C THR A 504 15.09 15.90 -13.57
N ARG A 505 15.93 15.55 -14.54
CA ARG A 505 15.65 14.47 -15.49
C ARG A 505 15.52 13.12 -14.78
N ALA A 506 16.49 12.75 -13.95
CA ALA A 506 16.47 11.48 -13.24
C ALA A 506 15.27 11.36 -12.28
N LEU A 507 14.95 12.45 -11.56
CA LEU A 507 13.76 12.49 -10.69
C LEU A 507 12.46 12.38 -11.47
N THR A 508 12.38 13.00 -12.65
CA THR A 508 11.19 12.90 -13.51
C THR A 508 11.03 11.49 -14.09
N ASP A 509 12.13 10.87 -14.53
CA ASP A 509 12.13 9.51 -15.06
C ASP A 509 11.76 8.49 -13.97
N ALA A 510 12.23 8.70 -12.73
CA ALA A 510 11.96 7.84 -11.57
C ALA A 510 10.49 7.80 -11.13
N ILE A 511 9.73 8.87 -11.40
CA ILE A 511 8.30 8.96 -11.05
C ILE A 511 7.37 8.76 -12.24
N GLN A 512 7.89 8.39 -13.40
CA GLN A 512 7.08 8.23 -14.60
C GLN A 512 6.13 7.03 -14.45
N ARG A 513 4.82 7.26 -14.57
CA ARG A 513 3.85 6.16 -14.64
C ARG A 513 3.81 5.58 -16.04
N LYS A 514 3.69 4.26 -16.11
CA LYS A 514 3.79 3.50 -17.37
C LYS A 514 2.72 2.43 -17.55
N ALA A 515 1.88 2.17 -16.54
CA ALA A 515 0.92 1.09 -16.63
C ALA A 515 -0.10 1.35 -17.74
N ASN A 516 -0.44 0.27 -18.46
CA ASN A 516 -1.44 0.30 -19.52
C ASN A 516 -2.23 -1.00 -19.49
N ALA A 517 -3.47 -0.90 -19.01
CA ALA A 517 -4.40 -1.99 -18.87
C ALA A 517 -5.57 -1.81 -19.83
N MET A 518 -6.09 -2.93 -20.34
CA MET A 518 -7.24 -2.98 -21.22
C MET A 518 -8.33 -3.89 -20.68
N GLU A 519 -9.56 -3.45 -20.86
CA GLU A 519 -10.80 -4.14 -20.51
C GLU A 519 -11.66 -4.26 -21.77
N PHE A 520 -12.29 -5.41 -21.99
CA PHE A 520 -13.06 -5.69 -23.19
C PHE A 520 -14.51 -6.04 -22.84
N THR A 521 -15.44 -5.41 -23.54
CA THR A 521 -16.87 -5.67 -23.35
C THR A 521 -17.62 -5.59 -24.67
N SER A 522 -18.76 -6.26 -24.76
CA SER A 522 -19.64 -6.22 -25.92
C SER A 522 -21.02 -5.71 -25.52
N GLN A 523 -21.50 -4.67 -26.20
CA GLN A 523 -22.79 -4.04 -25.96
C GLN A 523 -23.39 -3.63 -27.30
N SER A 524 -24.59 -4.11 -27.62
CA SER A 524 -25.24 -3.78 -28.91
C SER A 524 -25.39 -2.27 -29.09
N VAL A 525 -25.75 -1.57 -28.01
CA VAL A 525 -25.77 -0.11 -27.92
C VAL A 525 -24.89 0.31 -26.75
N VAL A 526 -23.86 1.12 -27.02
CA VAL A 526 -22.95 1.62 -25.98
C VAL A 526 -23.54 2.90 -25.38
N THR A 527 -23.86 2.86 -24.09
CA THR A 527 -24.38 4.00 -23.34
C THR A 527 -23.45 4.36 -22.18
N PRO A 528 -23.50 5.60 -21.67
CA PRO A 528 -22.76 5.97 -20.46
C PRO A 528 -23.12 5.10 -19.26
N ALA A 529 -24.41 4.77 -19.11
CA ALA A 529 -24.90 3.92 -18.03
C ALA A 529 -24.36 2.48 -18.12
N SER A 530 -24.27 1.91 -19.32
CA SER A 530 -23.75 0.57 -19.55
C SER A 530 -22.23 0.50 -19.37
N ILE A 531 -21.49 1.55 -19.76
CA ILE A 531 -20.06 1.68 -19.44
C ILE A 531 -19.84 1.85 -17.93
N GLY A 532 -20.59 2.75 -17.29
CA GLY A 532 -20.50 2.97 -15.85
C GLY A 532 -20.78 1.71 -15.05
N SER A 533 -21.80 0.94 -15.45
CA SER A 533 -22.15 -0.34 -14.80
C SER A 533 -21.03 -1.39 -14.96
N TYR A 534 -20.42 -1.47 -16.14
CA TYR A 534 -19.29 -2.39 -16.37
C TYR A 534 -18.07 -1.99 -15.53
N LEU A 535 -17.69 -0.71 -15.59
CA LEU A 535 -16.53 -0.19 -14.88
C LEU A 535 -16.70 -0.24 -13.36
N ALA A 536 -17.91 -0.03 -12.83
CA ALA A 536 -18.19 -0.14 -11.40
C ALA A 536 -17.72 -1.47 -10.78
N LEU A 537 -17.75 -2.57 -11.54
CA LEU A 537 -17.29 -3.89 -11.12
C LEU A 537 -15.77 -4.06 -11.16
N LYS A 538 -15.07 -3.27 -11.98
CA LYS A 538 -13.63 -3.42 -12.26
C LYS A 538 -12.78 -2.37 -11.53
N LEU A 539 -13.24 -1.12 -11.49
CA LEU A 539 -12.51 0.01 -10.92
C LEU A 539 -12.08 -0.16 -9.46
N PRO A 540 -12.85 -0.82 -8.55
CA PRO A 540 -12.38 -1.05 -7.19
C PRO A 540 -11.04 -1.78 -7.11
N ASN A 541 -10.74 -2.67 -8.07
CA ASN A 541 -9.47 -3.37 -8.10
C ASN A 541 -8.30 -2.47 -8.50
N TYR A 542 -8.52 -1.53 -9.43
CA TYR A 542 -7.51 -0.53 -9.81
C TYR A 542 -7.28 0.49 -8.69
N VAL A 543 -8.33 0.84 -7.94
CA VAL A 543 -8.21 1.64 -6.72
C VAL A 543 -7.32 0.92 -5.71
N GLN A 544 -7.59 -0.36 -5.45
CA GLN A 544 -6.79 -1.16 -4.52
C GLN A 544 -5.32 -1.27 -4.96
N ALA A 545 -5.07 -1.53 -6.25
CA ALA A 545 -3.71 -1.54 -6.80
C ALA A 545 -3.02 -0.19 -6.57
N THR A 546 -3.71 0.92 -6.84
CA THR A 546 -3.18 2.27 -6.62
C THR A 546 -2.94 2.57 -5.13
N GLN A 547 -3.72 1.99 -4.21
CA GLN A 547 -3.58 2.17 -2.77
C GLN A 547 -2.39 1.42 -2.17
N GLU A 548 -2.25 0.14 -2.51
CA GLU A 548 -1.31 -0.77 -1.83
C GLU A 548 0.04 -0.89 -2.51
N GLN A 549 0.10 -0.61 -3.80
CA GLN A 549 1.31 -0.77 -4.58
C GLN A 549 1.98 0.53 -4.82
#